data_AF-A0A935QEB1-F1
#
_entry.id   AF-A0A935QEB1-F1
#
_cell.length_a   1.000
_cell.length_b   1.000
_cell.length_c   1.000
_cell.angle_alpha   90.00
_cell.angle_beta   90.00
_cell.angle_gamma   90.00
#
_symmetry.space_group_name_H-M   'P 1'
#
loop_
_entity.id
_entity.type
_entity.pdbx_description
1 polymer ?
#
loop_
_entity_poly.entity_id
_entity_poly.type
_entity_poly.pdbx_seq_one_letter_code
_entity_poly.pdbx_strand_id
1 'polypeptide(L)'
;MRRSEEDYILSRQSMNNTKIRDGLMDIKTLQAVNEDGLEQWNPILKASFPLGPDVLAGIFAAFGVEAPVFFARDAYTYEQYLDELVEPSPDLRRVRVVKERHGFLIDGCIVEIADVTFDGIPRRTAAVEHEDPRLVTATVRALALDGLENVNYLRAMKAAVGMA
;
A
#
# COMPACT_ATOMS: atom_id res chain seq x y z
N MET A 1 -10.64 -15.71 -10.28
CA MET A 1 -9.64 -14.71 -10.68
C MET A 1 -10.28 -13.33 -10.58
N ARG A 2 -9.58 -12.34 -10.01
CA ARG A 2 -10.02 -10.93 -9.98
C ARG A 2 -8.86 -10.06 -10.45
N ARG A 3 -9.14 -9.03 -11.25
CA ARG A 3 -8.17 -8.03 -11.68
C ARG A 3 -8.51 -6.68 -11.05
N SER A 4 -7.50 -5.92 -10.66
CA SER A 4 -7.66 -4.53 -10.23
C SER A 4 -6.48 -3.68 -10.71
N GLU A 5 -6.74 -2.39 -10.85
CA GLU A 5 -5.74 -1.37 -11.09
C GLU A 5 -5.82 -0.34 -9.96
N GLU A 6 -4.65 0.02 -9.45
CA GLU A 6 -4.50 0.82 -8.23
C GLU A 6 -3.31 1.74 -8.41
N ASP A 7 -3.32 2.90 -7.76
CA ASP A 7 -2.13 3.73 -7.61
C ASP A 7 -1.68 3.72 -6.16
N TYR A 8 -0.38 3.64 -5.96
CA TYR A 8 0.24 3.81 -4.66
C TYR A 8 1.04 5.10 -4.67
N ILE A 9 0.96 5.85 -3.58
CA ILE A 9 1.82 7.01 -3.37
C ILE A 9 2.88 6.61 -2.35
N LEU A 10 4.11 6.47 -2.82
CA LEU A 10 5.26 6.18 -1.97
C LEU A 10 5.84 7.49 -1.47
N SER A 11 6.24 7.50 -0.20
CA SER A 11 7.06 8.56 0.38
C SER A 11 8.45 8.02 0.69
N ARG A 12 9.51 8.80 0.42
CA ARG A 12 10.87 8.52 0.89
C ARG A 12 10.96 8.52 2.43
N GLN A 13 10.15 9.35 3.08
CA GLN A 13 10.19 9.61 4.52
C GLN A 13 9.28 8.68 5.34
N SER A 14 8.43 7.87 4.70
CA SER A 14 7.42 7.06 5.38
C SER A 14 7.25 5.67 4.79
N MET A 15 6.77 4.75 5.63
CA MET A 15 6.33 3.39 5.27
C MET A 15 4.82 3.21 5.49
N ASN A 16 4.06 4.31 5.46
CA ASN A 16 2.61 4.22 5.43
C ASN A 16 2.14 3.77 4.04
N ASN A 17 1.19 2.82 4.03
CA ASN A 17 0.62 2.27 2.82
C ASN A 17 -0.51 3.18 2.34
N THR A 18 -0.20 4.01 1.34
CA THR A 18 -1.17 4.90 0.70
C THR A 18 -1.57 4.34 -0.65
N LYS A 19 -2.82 3.89 -0.74
CA LYS A 19 -3.39 3.26 -1.93
C LYS A 19 -4.62 4.03 -2.39
N ILE A 20 -4.72 4.23 -3.68
CA ILE A 20 -5.85 4.85 -4.36
C ILE A 20 -6.48 3.81 -5.31
N ARG A 21 -7.78 3.58 -5.18
CA ARG A 21 -8.56 2.74 -6.10
C ARG A 21 -10.00 3.23 -6.15
N ASP A 22 -10.59 3.28 -7.35
CA ASP A 22 -12.00 3.64 -7.56
C ASP A 22 -12.38 5.01 -6.93
N GLY A 23 -11.49 6.00 -7.04
CA GLY A 23 -11.71 7.34 -6.48
C GLY A 23 -11.59 7.44 -4.96
N LEU A 24 -11.08 6.40 -4.30
CA LEU A 24 -10.91 6.33 -2.86
C LEU A 24 -9.44 6.13 -2.48
N MET A 25 -8.95 6.98 -1.58
CA MET A 25 -7.66 6.84 -0.91
C MET A 25 -7.81 6.15 0.44
N ASP A 26 -6.94 5.19 0.74
CA ASP A 26 -6.79 4.51 2.02
C ASP A 26 -5.32 4.62 2.46
N ILE A 27 -5.09 5.08 3.68
CA ILE A 27 -3.76 5.12 4.30
C ILE A 27 -3.75 4.20 5.51
N LYS A 28 -2.83 3.24 5.50
CA LYS A 28 -2.57 2.35 6.63
C LYS A 28 -1.16 2.55 7.18
N THR A 29 -1.04 2.44 8.49
CA THR A 29 0.25 2.44 9.17
C THR A 29 0.57 1.07 9.74
N LEU A 30 1.85 0.71 9.76
CA LEU A 30 2.31 -0.51 10.40
C LEU A 30 2.24 -0.32 11.92
N GLN A 31 1.36 -1.09 12.56
CA GLN A 31 1.11 -0.97 14.00
C GLN A 31 2.07 -1.84 14.81
N ALA A 32 2.29 -3.08 14.36
CA ALA A 32 3.13 -4.03 15.06
C ALA A 32 3.72 -5.06 14.09
N VAL A 33 4.87 -5.61 14.46
CA VAL A 33 5.43 -6.83 13.90
C VAL A 33 5.64 -7.78 15.06
N ASN A 34 5.09 -8.99 14.98
CA ASN A 34 5.26 -9.98 16.06
C ASN A 34 6.60 -10.73 15.94
N GLU A 35 6.87 -11.64 16.88
CA GLU A 35 8.11 -12.44 16.92
C GLU A 35 8.26 -13.37 15.70
N ASP A 36 7.15 -13.74 15.04
CA ASP A 36 7.12 -14.55 13.82
C ASP A 36 7.31 -13.70 12.54
N GLY A 37 7.47 -12.38 12.67
CA GLY A 37 7.61 -11.46 11.53
C GLY A 37 6.29 -11.13 10.82
N LEU A 38 5.14 -11.44 11.42
CA LEU A 38 3.82 -11.07 10.89
C LEU A 38 3.52 -9.60 11.16
N GLU A 39 3.08 -8.90 10.13
CA GLU A 39 2.78 -7.47 10.18
C GLU A 39 1.29 -7.20 10.42
N GLN A 40 0.98 -6.31 11.37
CA GLN A 40 -0.36 -5.79 11.60
C GLN A 40 -0.47 -4.36 11.10
N TRP A 41 -1.42 -4.11 10.20
CA TRP A 41 -1.64 -2.81 9.57
C TRP A 41 -2.95 -2.18 10.01
N ASN A 42 -2.90 -0.94 10.50
CA ASN A 42 -4.08 -0.21 10.97
C ASN A 42 -4.45 0.92 9.99
N PRO A 43 -5.72 1.03 9.53
CA PRO A 43 -6.18 2.17 8.76
C PRO A 43 -6.20 3.44 9.61
N ILE A 44 -5.61 4.51 9.09
CA ILE A 44 -5.56 5.83 9.74
C ILE A 44 -6.29 6.92 8.96
N LEU A 45 -6.52 6.71 7.66
CA LEU A 45 -7.28 7.64 6.83
C LEU A 45 -8.01 6.88 5.71
N LYS A 46 -9.25 7.28 5.46
CA LYS A 46 -10.04 6.84 4.31
C LYS A 46 -10.81 8.04 3.76
N ALA A 47 -10.53 8.43 2.52
CA ALA A 47 -11.11 9.63 1.92
C ALA A 47 -11.43 9.40 0.44
N SER A 48 -12.56 9.92 -0.02
CA SER A 48 -12.93 9.97 -1.43
C SER A 48 -12.48 11.28 -2.05
N PHE A 49 -12.07 11.24 -3.31
CA PHE A 49 -11.84 12.47 -4.08
C PHE A 49 -13.16 13.21 -4.37
N PRO A 50 -13.14 14.55 -4.48
CA PRO A 50 -11.97 15.43 -4.37
C PRO A 50 -11.52 15.67 -2.90
N LEU A 51 -10.23 15.95 -2.69
CA LEU A 51 -9.63 16.13 -1.36
C LEU A 51 -9.46 17.61 -1.02
N GLY A 52 -9.99 18.03 0.13
CA GLY A 52 -9.82 19.39 0.66
C GLY A 52 -8.53 19.57 1.47
N PRO A 53 -8.11 20.83 1.74
CA PRO A 53 -6.90 21.17 2.48
C PRO A 53 -6.71 20.44 3.81
N ASP A 54 -7.76 20.31 4.63
CA ASP A 54 -7.67 19.65 5.94
C ASP A 54 -7.30 18.16 5.82
N VAL A 55 -7.90 17.48 4.84
CA VAL A 55 -7.59 16.06 4.56
C VAL A 55 -6.18 15.95 3.99
N LEU A 56 -5.79 16.86 3.10
CA LEU A 56 -4.44 16.90 2.53
C LEU A 56 -3.38 17.11 3.60
N ALA A 57 -3.60 17.97 4.59
CA ALA A 57 -2.68 18.14 5.71
C ALA A 57 -2.44 16.82 6.46
N GLY A 58 -3.48 16.03 6.70
CA GLY A 58 -3.37 14.69 7.28
C GLY A 58 -2.62 13.69 6.38
N ILE A 59 -2.82 13.76 5.06
CA ILE A 59 -2.12 12.93 4.08
C ILE A 59 -0.61 13.24 4.06
N PHE A 60 -0.23 14.53 4.01
CA PHE A 60 1.17 14.96 4.05
C PHE A 60 1.85 14.58 5.37
N ALA A 61 1.15 14.74 6.50
CA ALA A 61 1.63 14.26 7.79
C ALA A 61 1.86 12.74 7.78
N ALA A 62 0.96 11.94 7.18
CA ALA A 62 1.15 10.50 7.03
C ALA A 62 2.32 10.13 6.10
N PHE A 63 2.64 10.99 5.13
CA PHE A 63 3.85 10.83 4.32
C PHE A 63 5.13 11.22 5.04
N GLY A 64 5.05 11.95 6.15
CA GLY A 64 6.23 12.55 6.79
C GLY A 64 6.88 13.63 5.92
N VAL A 65 6.12 14.26 5.03
CA VAL A 65 6.56 15.32 4.12
C VAL A 65 5.88 16.61 4.53
N GLU A 66 6.61 17.72 4.48
CA GLU A 66 6.05 19.04 4.79
C GLU A 66 4.96 19.39 3.78
N ALA A 67 3.78 19.76 4.28
CA ALA A 67 2.69 20.23 3.44
C ALA A 67 3.00 21.65 2.91
N PRO A 68 2.47 22.03 1.74
CA PRO A 68 2.48 23.43 1.32
C PRO A 68 1.86 24.33 2.40
N VAL A 69 2.45 25.50 2.63
CA VAL A 69 1.91 26.49 3.57
C VAL A 69 0.50 26.92 3.17
N PHE A 70 0.25 26.98 1.85
CA PHE A 70 -1.06 27.25 1.27
C PHE A 70 -1.34 26.27 0.14
N PHE A 71 -2.54 25.68 0.15
CA PHE A 71 -3.07 24.95 -0.98
C PHE A 71 -3.73 25.95 -1.95
N ALA A 72 -3.45 25.82 -3.24
CA ALA A 72 -3.96 26.73 -4.27
C ALA A 72 -5.46 26.52 -4.56
N ARG A 73 -6.06 25.43 -4.07
CA ARG A 73 -7.45 25.02 -4.31
C ARG A 73 -8.14 24.64 -3.03
N ASP A 74 -9.46 24.87 -2.99
CA ASP A 74 -10.33 24.40 -1.90
C ASP A 74 -10.58 22.89 -1.96
N ALA A 75 -10.41 22.28 -3.14
CA ALA A 75 -10.46 20.83 -3.33
C ALA A 75 -9.65 20.40 -4.56
N TYR A 76 -9.03 19.23 -4.48
CA TYR A 76 -8.22 18.63 -5.54
C TYR A 76 -8.92 17.38 -6.07
N THR A 77 -9.20 17.31 -7.38
CA THR A 77 -9.55 16.03 -8.02
C THR A 77 -8.39 15.06 -7.94
N TYR A 78 -8.62 13.80 -8.33
CA TYR A 78 -7.56 12.79 -8.38
C TYR A 78 -6.40 13.23 -9.29
N GLU A 79 -6.72 13.77 -10.47
CA GLU A 79 -5.73 14.26 -11.44
C GLU A 79 -4.96 15.45 -10.87
N GLN A 80 -5.67 16.44 -10.30
CA GLN A 80 -5.03 17.62 -9.70
C GLN A 80 -4.15 17.25 -8.51
N TYR A 81 -4.56 16.30 -7.67
CA TYR A 81 -3.76 15.80 -6.57
C TYR A 81 -2.44 15.20 -7.06
N LEU A 82 -2.50 14.37 -8.12
CA LEU A 82 -1.29 13.79 -8.68
C LEU A 82 -0.39 14.85 -9.33
N ASP A 83 -0.93 15.62 -10.27
CA ASP A 83 -0.16 16.53 -11.12
C ASP A 83 0.39 17.73 -10.34
N GLU A 84 -0.34 18.22 -9.33
CA GLU A 84 0.02 19.46 -8.62
C GLU A 84 0.69 19.21 -7.26
N LEU A 85 0.47 18.05 -6.63
CA LEU A 85 0.96 17.78 -5.26
C LEU A 85 1.93 16.58 -5.18
N VAL A 86 1.73 15.54 -5.99
CA VAL A 86 2.59 14.34 -5.95
C VAL A 86 3.76 14.46 -6.92
N GLU A 87 3.50 14.63 -8.22
CA GLU A 87 4.53 14.65 -9.26
C GLU A 87 5.60 15.75 -9.07
N PRO A 88 5.27 16.96 -8.57
CA PRO A 88 6.28 17.98 -8.30
C PRO A 88 7.15 17.69 -7.07
N SER A 89 6.76 16.75 -6.21
CA SER A 89 7.48 16.46 -4.96
C SER A 89 8.70 15.56 -5.22
N PRO A 90 9.90 15.91 -4.73
CA PRO A 90 11.07 15.04 -4.82
C PRO A 90 11.01 13.83 -3.87
N ASP A 91 10.15 13.90 -2.85
CA ASP A 91 10.01 12.88 -1.80
C ASP A 91 8.87 11.90 -2.06
N LEU A 92 7.92 12.27 -2.92
CA LEU A 92 6.79 11.41 -3.26
C LEU A 92 6.97 10.79 -4.65
N ARG A 93 6.35 9.63 -4.83
CA ARG A 93 6.28 8.98 -6.14
C ARG A 93 4.99 8.19 -6.28
N ARG A 94 4.30 8.40 -7.39
CA ARG A 94 3.22 7.52 -7.82
C ARG A 94 3.81 6.22 -8.39
N VAL A 95 3.21 5.09 -8.02
CA VAL A 95 3.46 3.78 -8.62
C VAL A 95 2.15 3.18 -9.07
N ARG A 96 2.05 2.87 -10.37
CA ARG A 96 0.88 2.18 -10.92
C ARG A 96 0.99 0.69 -10.64
N VAL A 97 -0.06 0.11 -10.06
CA VAL A 97 -0.14 -1.31 -9.73
C VAL A 97 -1.27 -1.97 -10.48
N VAL A 98 -0.94 -2.95 -11.33
CA VAL A 98 -1.92 -3.85 -11.94
C VAL A 98 -1.81 -5.19 -11.22
N LYS A 99 -2.93 -5.74 -10.76
CA LYS A 99 -2.95 -6.94 -9.95
C LYS A 99 -3.98 -7.94 -10.44
N GLU A 100 -3.54 -9.16 -10.71
CA GLU A 100 -4.37 -10.32 -11.00
C GLU A 100 -4.22 -11.34 -9.88
N ARG A 101 -5.32 -11.69 -9.21
CA ARG A 101 -5.28 -12.48 -7.98
C ARG A 101 -6.26 -13.65 -7.95
N HIS A 102 -5.83 -14.67 -7.22
CA HIS A 102 -6.60 -15.86 -6.86
C HIS A 102 -6.69 -15.94 -5.34
N GLY A 103 -7.91 -15.93 -4.83
CA GLY A 103 -8.19 -16.09 -3.40
C GLY A 103 -8.61 -17.51 -3.09
N PHE A 104 -8.15 -18.02 -1.95
CA PHE A 104 -8.41 -19.34 -1.42
C PHE A 104 -8.75 -19.24 0.06
N LEU A 105 -9.44 -20.26 0.57
CA LEU A 105 -9.60 -20.48 1.99
C LEU A 105 -8.88 -21.79 2.32
N ILE A 106 -7.80 -21.71 3.10
CA ILE A 106 -6.95 -22.86 3.44
C ILE A 106 -6.83 -22.89 4.95
N ASP A 107 -7.34 -23.96 5.57
CA ASP A 107 -7.32 -24.14 7.04
C ASP A 107 -7.88 -22.94 7.82
N GLY A 108 -8.90 -22.26 7.26
CA GLY A 108 -9.52 -21.08 7.84
C GLY A 108 -8.83 -19.76 7.49
N CYS A 109 -7.58 -19.79 7.01
CA CYS A 109 -6.84 -18.61 6.55
C CYS A 109 -7.31 -18.16 5.17
N ILE A 110 -7.44 -16.84 4.99
CA ILE A 110 -7.56 -16.24 3.66
C ILE A 110 -6.17 -16.29 3.03
N VAL A 111 -6.06 -16.94 1.88
CA VAL A 111 -4.80 -17.03 1.13
C VAL A 111 -4.99 -16.37 -0.22
N GLU A 112 -4.07 -15.49 -0.60
CA GLU A 112 -4.07 -14.83 -1.89
C GLU A 112 -2.76 -15.07 -2.62
N ILE A 113 -2.82 -15.53 -3.87
CA ILE A 113 -1.69 -15.54 -4.80
C ILE A 113 -1.99 -14.53 -5.89
N ALA A 114 -1.04 -13.64 -6.16
CA ALA A 114 -1.23 -12.59 -7.15
C ALA A 114 0.00 -12.35 -8.01
N ASP A 115 -0.24 -12.24 -9.32
CA ASP A 115 0.69 -11.64 -10.26
C ASP A 115 0.42 -10.12 -10.28
N VAL A 116 1.47 -9.34 -10.07
CA VAL A 116 1.39 -7.88 -10.00
C VAL A 116 2.45 -7.23 -10.84
N THR A 117 2.17 -6.03 -11.33
CA THR A 117 3.19 -5.16 -11.91
C THR A 117 3.29 -3.89 -11.08
N PHE A 118 4.51 -3.43 -10.82
CA PHE A 118 4.80 -2.12 -10.22
C PHE A 118 5.46 -1.26 -11.30
N ASP A 119 4.75 -0.26 -11.83
CA ASP A 119 5.17 0.49 -13.02
C ASP A 119 5.56 -0.44 -14.19
N GLY A 120 4.80 -1.53 -14.38
CA GLY A 120 5.07 -2.54 -15.42
C GLY A 120 6.14 -3.58 -15.06
N ILE A 121 6.87 -3.42 -13.95
CA ILE A 121 7.85 -4.41 -13.48
C ILE A 121 7.11 -5.59 -12.82
N PRO A 122 7.20 -6.81 -13.38
CA PRO A 122 6.43 -7.95 -12.89
C PRO A 122 6.98 -8.47 -11.55
N ARG A 123 6.07 -8.87 -10.67
CA ARG A 123 6.30 -9.57 -9.41
C ARG A 123 5.19 -10.58 -9.17
N ARG A 124 5.49 -11.60 -8.39
CA ARG A 124 4.48 -12.52 -7.85
C ARG A 124 4.48 -12.39 -6.33
N THR A 125 3.29 -12.37 -5.75
CA THR A 125 3.08 -12.24 -4.30
C THR A 125 2.20 -13.36 -3.79
N ALA A 126 2.43 -13.76 -2.55
CA ALA A 126 1.54 -14.62 -1.78
C ALA A 126 1.26 -13.94 -0.44
N ALA A 127 0.03 -14.02 0.04
CA ALA A 127 -0.39 -13.49 1.33
C ALA A 127 -1.26 -14.52 2.05
N VAL A 128 -1.09 -14.62 3.37
CA VAL A 128 -1.90 -15.43 4.27
C VAL A 128 -2.38 -14.52 5.38
N GLU A 129 -3.69 -14.50 5.63
CA GLU A 129 -4.33 -13.62 6.60
C GLU A 129 -5.29 -14.41 7.50
N HIS A 130 -5.14 -14.21 8.81
CA HIS A 130 -6.06 -14.67 9.85
C HIS A 130 -5.89 -13.79 11.09
N GLU A 131 -6.91 -13.71 11.94
CA GLU A 131 -6.84 -13.02 13.24
C GLU A 131 -5.99 -13.76 14.30
N ASP A 132 -5.73 -15.06 14.08
CA ASP A 132 -4.88 -15.89 14.93
C ASP A 132 -3.54 -16.07 14.23
N PRO A 133 -2.46 -15.44 14.74
CA PRO A 133 -1.15 -15.50 14.10
C PRO A 133 -0.60 -16.93 14.00
N ARG A 134 -1.02 -17.84 14.90
CA ARG A 134 -0.57 -19.24 14.87
C ARG A 134 -1.09 -19.96 13.63
N LEU A 135 -2.33 -19.65 13.20
CA LEU A 135 -2.89 -20.20 11.97
C LEU A 135 -2.16 -19.65 10.75
N VAL A 136 -1.82 -18.35 10.74
CA VAL A 136 -1.02 -17.75 9.65
C VAL A 136 0.32 -18.46 9.51
N THR A 137 1.09 -18.57 10.60
CA THR A 137 2.42 -19.21 10.57
C THR A 137 2.33 -20.69 10.18
N ALA A 138 1.33 -21.43 10.66
CA ALA A 138 1.11 -22.82 10.28
C ALA A 138 0.78 -22.97 8.79
N THR A 139 -0.11 -22.13 8.25
CA THR A 139 -0.48 -22.15 6.83
C THR A 139 0.70 -21.74 5.93
N VAL A 140 1.49 -20.72 6.32
CA VAL A 140 2.71 -20.33 5.57
C VAL A 140 3.69 -21.51 5.44
N ARG A 141 3.91 -22.26 6.53
CA ARG A 141 4.74 -23.48 6.51
C ARG A 141 4.15 -24.59 5.66
N ALA A 142 2.83 -24.82 5.76
CA ALA A 142 2.14 -25.83 4.94
C ALA A 142 2.23 -25.53 3.44
N LEU A 143 2.31 -24.25 3.07
CA LEU A 143 2.52 -23.78 1.69
C LEU A 143 3.99 -23.73 1.27
N ALA A 144 4.93 -24.14 2.15
CA ALA A 144 6.37 -24.07 1.95
C ALA A 144 6.89 -22.66 1.59
N LEU A 145 6.28 -21.63 2.17
CA LEU A 145 6.65 -20.22 1.97
C LEU A 145 7.54 -19.67 3.10
N ASP A 146 7.75 -20.43 4.17
CA ASP A 146 8.49 -20.03 5.37
C ASP A 146 10.02 -19.88 5.15
N GLY A 147 10.54 -20.37 4.03
CA GLY A 147 11.92 -20.11 3.60
C GLY A 147 12.12 -18.79 2.86
N LEU A 148 11.05 -18.03 2.58
CA LEU A 148 11.10 -16.74 1.89
C LEU A 148 11.01 -15.58 2.90
N GLU A 149 11.70 -14.48 2.61
CA GLU A 149 11.56 -13.26 3.41
C GLU A 149 10.12 -12.71 3.32
N ASN A 150 9.52 -12.35 4.46
CA ASN A 150 8.26 -11.64 4.47
C ASN A 150 8.46 -10.18 4.04
N VAL A 151 8.14 -9.88 2.78
CA VAL A 151 8.30 -8.55 2.18
C VAL A 151 6.94 -7.94 1.86
N ASN A 152 6.61 -6.85 2.54
CA ASN A 152 5.40 -6.09 2.25
C ASN A 152 5.48 -5.32 0.93
N TYR A 153 4.32 -4.89 0.42
CA TYR A 153 4.19 -4.20 -0.85
C TYR A 153 5.05 -2.93 -0.92
N LEU A 154 5.17 -2.16 0.16
CA LEU A 154 5.91 -0.91 0.13
C LEU A 154 7.40 -1.13 -0.05
N ARG A 155 7.99 -2.09 0.68
CA ARG A 155 9.39 -2.49 0.48
C ARG A 155 9.59 -3.00 -0.95
N ALA A 156 8.69 -3.85 -1.43
CA ALA A 156 8.78 -4.41 -2.77
C ALA A 156 8.67 -3.36 -3.89
N MET A 157 7.77 -2.37 -3.74
CA MET A 157 7.58 -1.26 -4.67
C MET A 157 8.75 -0.28 -4.62
N LYS A 158 9.18 0.18 -3.44
CA LYS A 158 10.35 1.07 -3.29
C LYS A 158 11.59 0.47 -3.96
N ALA A 159 11.85 -0.82 -3.74
CA ALA A 159 12.95 -1.52 -4.40
C ALA A 159 12.78 -1.58 -5.94
N ALA A 160 11.56 -1.84 -6.44
CA ALA A 160 11.29 -1.90 -7.87
C ALA A 160 11.52 -0.57 -8.59
N VAL A 161 11.18 0.55 -7.93
CA VAL A 161 11.20 1.88 -8.55
C VAL A 161 12.41 2.74 -8.16
N GLY A 162 13.39 2.18 -7.44
CA GLY A 162 14.63 2.89 -7.07
C GLY A 162 14.47 3.92 -5.94
N MET A 163 13.62 3.62 -4.96
CA MET A 163 13.41 4.42 -3.75
C MET A 163 13.82 3.70 -2.46
N ALA A 164 14.46 2.53 -2.57
CA ALA A 164 14.99 1.79 -1.43
C ALA A 164 16.25 2.45 -0.86
#